data_AF-A0A967H2Z5-F1
#
_entry.id   AF-A0A967H2Z5-F1
#
_cell.length_a   1.000
_cell.length_b   1.000
_cell.length_c   1.000
_cell.angle_alpha   90.00
_cell.angle_beta   90.00
_cell.angle_gamma   90.00
#
_symmetry.space_group_name_H-M   'P 1'
#
loop_
_entity.id
_entity.type
_entity.pdbx_description
1 polymer ?
#
loop_
_entity_poly.entity_id
_entity_poly.type
_entity_poly.pdbx_seq_one_letter_code
_entity_poly.pdbx_strand_id
1 'polypeptide(L)'
;TSTVQPIKTPSEPIPAEALLDVGIPPLDDGLYLTDEDDTVFPEVRYAESIYFSNQLAKTMEKSGGWGAIRVIPNTEVVTDIYITGVIHQSDGET
;
A
#
# COMPACT_ATOMS: atom_id res chain seq x y z
N THR A 1 17.71 -0.88 -11.53
CA THR A 1 18.17 -0.78 -10.13
C THR A 1 17.30 0.23 -9.41
N SER A 2 16.44 -0.21 -8.50
CA SER A 2 15.62 0.69 -7.69
C SER A 2 16.48 1.26 -6.56
N THR A 3 16.63 2.59 -6.51
CA THR A 3 17.34 3.26 -5.43
C THR A 3 16.41 3.39 -4.23
N VAL A 4 16.79 2.84 -3.07
CA VAL A 4 16.02 3.01 -1.83
C VAL A 4 16.13 4.47 -1.39
N GLN A 5 15.00 5.19 -1.44
CA GLN A 5 14.91 6.55 -0.93
C GLN A 5 14.67 6.50 0.59
N PRO A 6 15.34 7.34 1.39
CA PRO A 6 15.04 7.45 2.80
C PRO A 6 13.60 7.96 2.98
N ILE A 7 12.93 7.45 4.01
CA ILE A 7 11.59 7.91 4.36
C ILE A 7 11.64 9.39 4.75
N LYS A 8 10.72 10.19 4.21
CA LYS A 8 10.60 11.60 4.58
C LYS A 8 9.76 11.70 5.85
N THR A 9 10.35 12.27 6.88
CA THR A 9 9.68 12.59 8.16
C THR A 9 9.48 14.10 8.24
N PRO A 10 8.36 14.58 8.83
CA PRO A 10 8.18 16.01 9.10
C PRO A 10 9.36 16.57 9.91
N SER A 11 9.87 17.75 9.52
CA SER A 11 10.96 18.43 10.24
C SER A 11 10.49 19.08 11.56
N GLU A 12 9.19 19.32 11.67
CA GLU A 12 8.52 19.89 12.83
C GLU A 12 7.29 19.06 13.20
N PRO A 13 6.88 19.03 14.48
CA PRO A 13 5.67 18.32 14.90
C PRO A 13 4.42 18.89 14.21
N ILE A 14 3.58 18.00 13.66
CA ILE A 14 2.28 18.36 13.12
C ILE A 14 1.24 18.27 14.24
N PRO A 15 0.35 19.28 14.43
CA PRO A 15 -0.75 19.19 15.38
C PRO A 15 -1.63 17.97 15.14
N ALA A 16 -2.09 17.31 16.20
CA ALA A 16 -2.86 16.08 16.07
C ALA A 16 -4.15 16.28 15.27
N GLU A 17 -4.82 17.43 15.41
CA GLU A 17 -6.02 17.76 14.64
C GLU A 17 -5.77 18.01 13.14
N ALA A 18 -4.52 18.16 12.71
CA ALA A 18 -4.15 18.36 11.31
C ALA A 18 -3.69 17.07 10.62
N LEU A 19 -3.57 15.97 11.37
CA LEU A 19 -3.22 14.66 10.82
C LEU A 19 -4.43 14.04 10.12
N LEU A 20 -4.18 13.45 8.95
CA LEU A 20 -5.20 12.74 8.18
C LEU A 20 -5.11 11.24 8.45
N ASP A 21 -6.24 10.61 8.73
CA ASP A 21 -6.37 9.16 8.78
C ASP A 21 -6.31 8.58 7.37
N VAL A 22 -5.65 7.43 7.23
CA VAL A 22 -5.37 6.79 5.94
C VAL A 22 -5.95 5.39 5.89
N GLY A 23 -6.79 5.13 4.89
CA GLY A 23 -7.27 3.81 4.53
C GLY A 23 -6.53 3.23 3.34
N ILE A 24 -6.05 1.99 3.48
CA ILE A 24 -5.36 1.26 2.41
C ILE A 24 -6.13 -0.04 2.16
N PRO A 25 -7.03 -0.11 1.15
CA PRO A 25 -7.57 -1.39 0.72
C PRO A 25 -6.46 -2.30 0.17
N PRO A 26 -6.70 -3.63 0.08
CA PRO A 26 -5.84 -4.51 -0.71
C PRO A 26 -5.61 -3.88 -2.09
N LEU A 27 -4.37 -3.89 -2.56
CA LEU A 27 -4.05 -3.43 -3.90
C LEU A 27 -4.82 -4.27 -4.94
N ASP A 28 -5.09 -3.69 -6.09
CA ASP A 28 -5.60 -4.46 -7.22
C ASP A 28 -4.55 -5.50 -7.63
N ASP A 29 -4.99 -6.75 -7.78
CA ASP A 29 -4.13 -7.88 -8.13
C ASP A 29 -3.54 -7.76 -9.54
N GLY A 30 -4.14 -6.93 -10.41
CA GLY A 30 -3.66 -6.68 -11.76
C GLY A 30 -3.60 -7.95 -12.61
N LEU A 31 -4.36 -9.01 -12.27
CA LEU A 31 -4.36 -10.26 -13.04
C LEU A 31 -4.88 -10.05 -14.47
N TYR A 32 -5.69 -9.01 -14.70
CA TYR A 32 -6.15 -8.64 -16.04
C TYR A 32 -5.04 -8.03 -16.93
N LEU A 33 -3.87 -7.75 -16.36
CA LEU A 33 -2.71 -7.18 -17.07
C LEU A 33 -1.69 -8.24 -17.50
N THR A 34 -1.88 -9.51 -17.12
CA THR A 34 -0.93 -10.60 -17.40
C THR A 34 -1.20 -11.22 -18.77
N ASP A 35 -0.15 -11.62 -19.48
CA ASP A 35 -0.26 -12.31 -20.77
C ASP A 35 -0.45 -13.83 -20.59
N GLU A 36 -0.92 -14.54 -21.63
CA GLU A 36 -1.16 -16.00 -21.57
C GLU A 36 0.12 -16.83 -21.28
N ASP A 37 1.29 -16.28 -21.61
CA ASP A 37 2.59 -16.91 -21.40
C ASP A 37 3.16 -16.65 -19.99
N ASP A 38 2.55 -15.76 -19.21
CA ASP A 38 3.01 -15.43 -17.86
C ASP A 38 2.60 -16.53 -16.86
N THR A 39 3.58 -17.05 -16.09
CA THR A 39 3.27 -17.98 -14.99
C THR A 39 2.81 -17.19 -13.77
N VAL A 40 1.50 -16.97 -13.65
CA VAL A 40 0.89 -16.24 -12.51
C VAL A 40 -0.09 -17.12 -11.75
N PHE A 41 0.06 -17.15 -10.43
CA PHE A 41 -0.85 -17.85 -9.53
C PHE A 41 -1.78 -16.82 -8.86
N PRO A 42 -3.10 -16.85 -9.14
CA PRO A 42 -4.05 -15.88 -8.59
C PRO A 42 -4.02 -15.77 -7.06
N GLU A 43 -3.86 -16.90 -6.37
CA GLU A 43 -3.79 -16.93 -4.90
C GLU A 43 -2.54 -16.23 -4.37
N VAL A 44 -1.41 -16.35 -5.09
CA VAL A 44 -0.17 -15.65 -4.74
C VAL A 44 -0.35 -14.16 -4.95
N ARG A 45 -0.93 -13.75 -6.09
CA ARG A 45 -1.16 -12.33 -6.38
C ARG A 45 -2.10 -11.66 -5.38
N TYR A 46 -3.14 -12.38 -4.94
CA TYR A 46 -4.01 -11.90 -3.88
C TYR A 46 -3.27 -11.74 -2.54
N ALA A 47 -2.40 -12.70 -2.19
CA ALA A 47 -1.57 -12.60 -1.00
C ALA A 47 -0.59 -11.41 -1.08
N GLU A 48 0.00 -11.16 -2.25
CA GLU A 48 0.87 -10.01 -2.53
C GLU A 48 0.14 -8.68 -2.37
N SER A 49 -1.09 -8.59 -2.90
CA SER A 49 -1.95 -7.40 -2.74
C SER A 49 -2.11 -7.01 -1.26
N ILE A 50 -2.42 -7.99 -0.41
CA ILE A 50 -2.55 -7.77 1.03
C ILE A 50 -1.19 -7.45 1.65
N TYR A 51 -0.14 -8.18 1.27
CA TYR A 51 1.20 -8.00 1.79
C TYR A 51 1.72 -6.58 1.53
N PHE A 52 1.66 -6.10 0.29
CA PHE A 52 2.13 -4.76 -0.08
C PHE A 52 1.32 -3.65 0.60
N SER A 53 0.00 -3.82 0.73
CA SER A 53 -0.85 -2.89 1.47
C SER A 53 -0.39 -2.76 2.93
N ASN A 54 -0.07 -3.89 3.57
CA ASN A 54 0.46 -3.92 4.93
C ASN A 54 1.87 -3.33 5.05
N GLN A 55 2.75 -3.57 4.08
CA GLN A 55 4.10 -2.98 4.09
C GLN A 55 4.06 -1.47 3.88
N LEU A 56 3.16 -0.99 3.02
CA LEU A 56 2.93 0.43 2.82
C LEU A 56 2.42 1.09 4.11
N ALA A 57 1.42 0.49 4.76
CA ALA A 57 0.91 0.96 6.05
C ALA A 57 2.03 1.12 7.09
N LYS A 58 2.82 0.05 7.31
CA LYS A 58 3.95 0.06 8.25
C LYS A 58 5.02 1.10 7.90
N THR A 59 5.24 1.32 6.60
CA THR A 59 6.20 2.33 6.15
C THR A 59 5.67 3.72 6.45
N MET A 60 4.42 4.02 6.12
CA MET A 60 3.79 5.31 6.41
C MET A 60 3.73 5.59 7.92
N GLU A 61 3.46 4.60 8.76
CA GLU A 61 3.48 4.75 10.22
C GLU A 61 4.85 5.24 10.71
N LYS A 62 5.94 4.69 10.16
CA LYS A 62 7.31 5.12 10.48
C LYS A 62 7.63 6.55 10.01
N SER A 63 6.89 7.09 9.03
CA SER A 63 7.10 8.47 8.58
C SER A 63 6.65 9.51 9.61
N GLY A 64 5.71 9.15 10.51
CA GLY A 64 5.19 10.04 11.54
C GLY A 64 4.39 11.25 11.03
N GLY A 65 4.03 11.29 9.74
CA GLY A 65 3.34 12.42 9.11
C GLY A 65 1.82 12.24 8.96
N TRP A 66 1.26 11.16 9.49
CA TRP A 66 -0.14 10.76 9.27
C TRP A 66 -0.84 10.45 10.59
N GLY A 67 -2.17 10.46 10.56
CA GLY A 67 -3.02 10.01 11.66
C GLY A 67 -3.02 8.48 11.76
N ALA A 68 -4.18 7.91 12.06
CA ALA A 68 -4.34 6.46 12.06
C ALA A 68 -4.22 5.90 10.64
N ILE A 69 -3.31 4.96 10.43
CA ILE A 69 -3.17 4.23 9.16
C ILE A 69 -3.74 2.83 9.33
N ARG A 70 -4.62 2.40 8.41
CA ARG A 70 -5.33 1.12 8.51
C ARG A 70 -5.40 0.43 7.16
N VAL A 71 -5.14 -0.87 7.16
CA VAL A 71 -5.57 -1.73 6.06
C VAL A 71 -7.05 -2.02 6.23
N ILE A 72 -7.85 -1.70 5.23
CA ILE A 72 -9.33 -1.78 5.26
C ILE A 72 -9.81 -2.79 4.21
N PRO A 73 -10.97 -3.44 4.38
CA PRO A 73 -11.45 -4.43 3.41
C PRO A 73 -11.78 -3.82 2.03
N ASN A 74 -12.26 -2.58 2.01
CA ASN A 74 -12.65 -1.85 0.81
C ASN A 74 -12.78 -0.35 1.14
N THR A 75 -13.10 0.48 0.16
CA THR A 75 -13.28 1.93 0.32
C THR A 75 -14.62 2.35 0.92
N GLU A 76 -15.46 1.41 1.37
CA GLU A 76 -16.72 1.72 2.08
C GLU A 76 -16.45 2.10 3.54
N VAL A 77 -15.29 1.72 4.09
CA VAL A 77 -14.84 2.18 5.40
C VAL A 77 -14.44 3.65 5.29
N VAL A 78 -15.08 4.51 6.09
CA VAL A 78 -14.84 5.96 6.10
C VAL A 78 -13.47 6.29 6.69
N THR A 79 -12.70 7.10 5.97
CA THR A 79 -11.39 7.66 6.36
C THR A 79 -11.19 9.00 5.63
N ASP A 80 -10.18 9.78 5.99
CA ASP A 80 -9.94 11.08 5.35
C ASP A 80 -9.36 10.91 3.95
N ILE A 81 -8.43 9.98 3.77
CA ILE A 81 -7.83 9.66 2.47
C ILE A 81 -7.70 8.17 2.22
N TYR A 82 -7.79 7.79 0.96
CA TYR A 82 -7.58 6.42 0.49
C TYR A 82 -6.33 6.34 -0.37
N ILE A 83 -5.52 5.30 -0.15
CA ILE A 83 -4.41 4.96 -1.05
C ILE A 83 -4.72 3.64 -1.73
N THR A 84 -4.80 3.68 -3.06
CA THR A 84 -5.01 2.51 -3.91
C THR A 84 -3.80 2.31 -4.82
N GLY A 85 -3.66 1.11 -5.36
CA GLY A 85 -2.59 0.77 -6.28
C GLY A 85 -2.90 -0.52 -7.02
N VAL A 86 -2.16 -0.79 -8.09
CA VAL A 86 -2.31 -1.97 -8.93
C VAL A 86 -0.96 -2.66 -9.06
N ILE A 87 -0.94 -3.98 -8.91
CA ILE A 87 0.26 -4.78 -9.17
C ILE A 87 0.39 -4.96 -10.69
N HIS A 88 1.29 -4.21 -11.31
CA HIS A 88 1.56 -4.33 -12.75
C HIS A 88 2.43 -5.55 -13.10
N GLN A 89 3.37 -5.89 -12.22
CA GLN A 89 4.28 -7.00 -12.42
C GLN A 89 4.63 -7.58 -11.05
N SER A 90 4.64 -8.91 -10.95
CA SER A 90 5.26 -9.65 -9.85
C SER A 90 6.11 -10.75 -10.47
N ASP A 91 7.39 -10.79 -10.10
CA ASP A 91 8.35 -11.81 -10.49
C ASP A 91 8.53 -12.88 -9.40
N GLY A 92 7.80 -12.78 -8.27
CA GLY A 92 7.85 -13.75 -7.18
C GLY A 92 9.24 -13.91 -6.53
N GLU A 93 10.24 -13.10 -6.90
CA GLU A 93 11.62 -13.26 -6.44
C GLU A 93 11.91 -12.40 -5.21
N THR A 94 11.93 -13.06 -4.06
CA THR A 94 13.20 -13.33 -3.34
C THR A 94 13.15 -14.66 -2.62
#